data_AF-A0A2Z4GCU6-F1
#
_entry.id   AF-A0A2Z4GCU6-F1
#
_cell.length_a   1.000
_cell.length_b   1.000
_cell.length_c   1.000
_cell.angle_alpha   90.00
_cell.angle_beta   90.00
_cell.angle_gamma   90.00
#
_symmetry.space_group_name_H-M   'P 1'
#
loop_
_entity.id
_entity.type
_entity.pdbx_description
1 polymer ?
#
loop_
_entity_poly.entity_id
_entity_poly.type
_entity_poly.pdbx_seq_one_letter_code
_entity_poly.pdbx_strand_id
1 'polypeptide(L)'
;MKKLLLIGFILLGNAASAQYLQLLDASQNWILKTSDIKDNSLVFVNYEKKKVDLNTMIWKFLPNGRLEYDYQSSETIYACAGVNFLDMDVDECLWTYNPSTLILTLQIKGGYASLDDFVFKRDYKVGMLDEDDGYGYTLTLDKEQYFNDLTN
;
A
#
# COMPACT_ATOMS: atom_id res chain seq x y z
N MET A 1 56.89 11.18 -34.49
CA MET A 1 56.47 11.22 -33.07
C MET A 1 54.99 11.59 -33.02
N LYS A 2 54.10 10.61 -32.83
CA LYS A 2 52.63 10.84 -32.73
C LYS A 2 52.25 10.78 -31.25
N LYS A 3 51.76 11.90 -30.70
CA LYS A 3 51.18 11.96 -29.35
C LYS A 3 49.72 11.53 -29.45
N LEU A 4 49.37 10.40 -28.83
CA LEU A 4 47.99 9.97 -28.67
C LEU A 4 47.48 10.56 -27.35
N LEU A 5 46.48 11.44 -27.44
CA LEU A 5 45.83 12.03 -26.27
C LEU A 5 44.66 11.11 -25.88
N LEU A 6 44.78 10.43 -24.75
CA LEU A 6 43.73 9.58 -24.20
C LEU A 6 42.82 10.46 -23.33
N ILE A 7 41.64 10.81 -23.83
CA ILE A 7 40.61 11.50 -23.04
C ILE A 7 39.81 10.43 -22.31
N GLY A 8 40.08 10.27 -21.02
CA GLY A 8 39.28 9.42 -20.14
C GLY A 8 37.94 10.09 -19.83
N PHE A 9 36.86 9.52 -20.36
CA PHE A 9 35.50 9.90 -19.99
C PHE A 9 35.17 9.26 -18.63
N ILE A 10 35.21 10.05 -17.56
CA ILE A 10 34.70 9.63 -16.25
C ILE A 10 33.18 9.80 -16.31
N LEU A 11 32.47 8.70 -16.55
CA LEU A 11 31.02 8.64 -16.35
C LEU A 11 30.74 8.65 -14.84
N LEU A 12 30.48 9.84 -14.30
CA LEU A 12 29.84 9.99 -12.99
C LEU A 12 28.38 9.54 -13.15
N GLY A 13 28.13 8.24 -12.94
CA GLY A 13 26.78 7.73 -12.80
C GLY A 13 26.16 8.37 -11.56
N ASN A 14 25.18 9.26 -11.75
CA ASN A 14 24.27 9.65 -10.69
C ASN A 14 23.49 8.39 -10.29
N ALA A 15 23.94 7.69 -9.26
CA ALA A 15 23.11 6.74 -8.55
C ALA A 15 22.00 7.57 -7.89
N ALA A 16 20.86 7.70 -8.57
CA ALA A 16 19.66 8.21 -7.93
C ALA A 16 19.41 7.32 -6.72
N SER A 17 19.58 7.84 -5.50
CA SER A 17 19.18 7.09 -4.32
C SER A 17 17.68 6.87 -4.46
N ALA A 18 17.26 5.62 -4.61
CA ALA A 18 15.85 5.27 -4.52
C ALA A 18 15.33 5.89 -3.22
N GLN A 19 14.34 6.78 -3.31
CA GLN A 19 13.73 7.36 -2.12
C GLN A 19 13.14 6.21 -1.31
N TYR A 20 13.64 6.04 -0.09
CA TYR A 20 13.14 5.05 0.83
C TYR A 20 11.74 5.45 1.26
N LEU A 21 10.75 4.62 0.94
CA LEU A 21 9.37 4.81 1.38
C LEU A 21 9.11 3.96 2.62
N GLN A 22 9.03 4.60 3.78
CA GLN A 22 8.85 3.91 5.07
C GLN A 22 7.55 3.11 5.15
N LEU A 23 6.52 3.47 4.37
CA LEU A 23 5.30 2.68 4.21
C LEU A 23 5.62 1.20 3.88
N LEU A 24 6.69 0.97 3.13
CA LEU A 24 7.11 -0.34 2.61
C LEU A 24 8.12 -1.05 3.52
N ASP A 25 8.42 -0.48 4.70
CA ASP A 25 9.28 -1.11 5.70
C ASP A 25 8.56 -2.29 6.36
N ALA A 26 9.09 -3.50 6.17
CA ALA A 26 8.49 -4.71 6.71
C ALA A 26 8.52 -4.82 8.24
N SER A 27 9.24 -3.93 8.93
CA SER A 27 9.18 -3.82 10.40
C SER A 27 7.98 -3.01 10.89
N GLN A 28 7.28 -2.31 9.99
CA GLN A 28 6.17 -1.43 10.31
C GLN A 28 4.82 -2.09 10.03
N ASN A 29 3.85 -1.73 10.86
CA ASN A 29 2.44 -2.00 10.62
C ASN A 29 1.72 -0.67 10.39
N TRP A 30 0.68 -0.70 9.57
CA TRP A 30 -0.05 0.48 9.16
C TRP A 30 -1.53 0.28 9.38
N ILE A 31 -2.18 1.23 10.04
CA ILE A 31 -3.64 1.21 10.19
C ILE A 31 -4.23 1.81 8.91
N LEU A 32 -5.04 1.03 8.19
CA LEU A 32 -5.83 1.52 7.06
C LEU A 32 -7.10 2.21 7.59
N LYS A 33 -7.21 3.52 7.38
CA LYS A 33 -8.36 4.32 7.81
C LYS A 33 -9.52 4.31 6.81
N THR A 34 -9.24 4.08 5.53
CA THR A 34 -10.25 3.94 4.48
C THR A 34 -10.35 2.48 4.05
N SER A 35 -11.19 1.72 4.76
CA SER A 35 -11.35 0.28 4.49
C SER A 35 -12.16 -0.01 3.21
N ASP A 36 -12.88 0.97 2.67
CA ASP A 36 -13.59 0.85 1.39
C ASP A 36 -12.69 1.23 0.21
N ILE A 37 -12.39 0.26 -0.64
CA ILE A 37 -11.56 0.40 -1.83
C ILE A 37 -12.29 1.14 -2.96
N LYS A 38 -13.59 1.41 -2.84
CA LYS A 38 -14.29 2.33 -3.76
C LYS A 38 -13.82 3.77 -3.58
N ASP A 39 -13.23 4.10 -2.44
CA ASP A 39 -12.60 5.39 -2.25
C ASP A 39 -11.39 5.51 -3.19
N ASN A 40 -11.29 6.66 -3.87
CA ASN A 40 -10.15 6.98 -4.72
C ASN A 40 -8.86 7.24 -3.91
N SER A 41 -8.87 7.00 -2.60
CA SER A 41 -7.71 7.19 -1.73
C SER A 41 -7.63 6.14 -0.63
N LEU A 42 -6.45 5.57 -0.42
CA LEU A 42 -6.14 4.75 0.74
C LEU A 42 -5.33 5.57 1.74
N VAL A 43 -5.81 5.67 2.98
CA VAL A 43 -5.13 6.44 4.05
C VAL A 43 -4.54 5.48 5.07
N PHE A 44 -3.22 5.54 5.23
CA PHE A 44 -2.47 4.76 6.20
C PHE A 44 -1.91 5.66 7.29
N VAL A 45 -2.11 5.29 8.54
CA VAL A 45 -1.45 5.94 9.68
C VAL A 45 -0.57 4.94 10.40
N ASN A 46 0.51 5.42 11.00
CA ASN A 46 1.43 4.57 11.73
C ASN A 46 0.71 3.78 12.84
N TYR A 47 1.06 2.50 12.99
CA TYR A 47 0.48 1.68 14.05
C TYR A 47 0.98 2.13 15.42
N GLU A 48 0.03 2.39 16.33
CA GLU A 48 0.28 2.54 17.75
C GLU A 48 -0.86 1.85 18.51
N LYS A 49 -0.54 1.12 19.58
CA LYS A 49 -1.55 0.37 20.35
C LYS A 49 -2.72 1.25 20.83
N LYS A 50 -2.48 2.53 21.12
CA LYS A 50 -3.52 3.49 21.54
C LYS A 50 -4.44 3.95 20.39
N LYS A 51 -4.06 3.74 19.13
CA LYS A 51 -4.83 4.11 17.91
C LYS A 51 -5.68 2.94 17.40
N VAL A 52 -5.58 1.78 18.05
CA VAL A 52 -6.25 0.54 17.66
C VAL A 52 -7.53 0.40 18.46
N ASP A 53 -8.64 0.41 17.74
CA ASP A 53 -9.97 0.15 18.27
C ASP A 53 -10.61 -1.06 17.56
N LEU A 54 -11.81 -1.44 18.00
CA LEU A 54 -12.62 -2.42 17.29
C LEU A 54 -12.77 -1.98 15.82
N ASN A 55 -12.66 -2.95 14.91
CA ASN A 55 -12.77 -2.78 13.46
C ASN A 55 -11.58 -2.10 12.78
N THR A 56 -10.42 -2.06 13.45
CA THR A 56 -9.19 -1.55 12.85
C THR A 56 -8.57 -2.57 11.91
N MET A 57 -8.40 -2.20 10.64
CA MET A 57 -7.64 -2.99 9.67
C MET A 57 -6.17 -2.55 9.68
N ILE A 58 -5.26 -3.52 9.81
CA ILE A 58 -3.83 -3.29 9.92
C ILE A 58 -3.15 -4.00 8.76
N TRP A 59 -2.35 -3.28 7.98
CA TRP A 59 -1.62 -3.81 6.84
C TRP A 59 -0.12 -3.80 7.11
N LYS A 60 0.56 -4.72 6.45
CA LYS A 60 2.01 -4.80 6.43
C LYS A 60 2.50 -5.17 5.04
N PHE A 61 3.46 -4.38 4.55
CA PHE A 61 4.08 -4.55 3.25
C PHE A 61 5.33 -5.43 3.41
N LEU A 62 5.33 -6.61 2.79
CA LEU A 62 6.45 -7.53 2.84
C LEU A 62 7.44 -7.30 1.68
N PRO A 63 8.77 -7.47 1.88
CA PRO A 63 9.78 -7.06 0.90
C PRO A 63 9.74 -7.81 -0.44
N ASN A 64 9.03 -8.93 -0.51
CA ASN A 64 8.81 -9.72 -1.72
C ASN A 64 7.61 -9.23 -2.55
N GLY A 65 7.06 -8.05 -2.23
CA GLY A 65 5.89 -7.51 -2.92
C GLY A 65 4.58 -8.13 -2.45
N ARG A 66 4.55 -8.81 -1.29
CA ARG A 66 3.33 -9.40 -0.70
C ARG A 66 2.76 -8.52 0.41
N LEU A 67 1.52 -8.78 0.77
CA LEU A 67 0.81 -8.11 1.87
C LEU A 67 0.48 -9.12 2.96
N GLU A 68 0.60 -8.69 4.21
CA GLU A 68 -0.08 -9.29 5.36
C GLU A 68 -1.13 -8.29 5.84
N TYR A 69 -2.24 -8.80 6.40
CA TYR A 69 -3.16 -7.97 7.17
C TYR A 69 -3.57 -8.67 8.46
N ASP A 70 -3.87 -7.84 9.44
CA ASP A 70 -4.56 -8.23 10.67
C ASP A 70 -5.78 -7.34 10.84
N TYR A 71 -6.74 -7.84 11.60
CA TYR A 71 -8.00 -7.17 11.79
C TYR A 71 -8.49 -7.34 13.23
N GLN A 72 -8.65 -6.21 13.90
CA GLN A 72 -8.97 -6.17 15.32
C GLN A 72 -10.47 -6.31 15.52
N SER A 73 -10.88 -7.51 15.93
CA SER A 73 -12.27 -7.91 16.18
C SER A 73 -12.50 -8.26 17.66
N SER A 74 -13.76 -8.35 18.07
CA SER A 74 -14.16 -8.80 19.42
C SER A 74 -15.03 -10.04 19.30
N GLU A 75 -14.66 -11.12 20.00
CA GLU A 75 -15.43 -12.37 20.07
C GLU A 75 -16.81 -12.21 20.74
N THR A 76 -17.00 -11.15 21.54
CA THR A 76 -18.24 -10.90 22.30
C THR A 76 -19.29 -10.11 21.51
N ILE A 77 -18.91 -9.54 20.38
CA ILE A 77 -19.81 -8.80 19.49
C ILE A 77 -20.18 -9.76 18.37
N TYR A 78 -21.40 -10.31 18.45
CA TYR A 78 -21.99 -11.19 17.44
C TYR A 78 -22.05 -10.46 16.10
N ALA A 79 -21.01 -10.64 15.29
CA ALA A 79 -20.81 -10.07 13.96
C ALA A 79 -20.91 -8.53 13.91
N CYS A 80 -19.82 -7.87 13.50
CA CYS A 80 -19.73 -7.03 12.29
C CYS A 80 -20.98 -6.25 11.79
N ALA A 81 -21.91 -5.85 12.65
CA ALA A 81 -23.16 -5.21 12.26
C ALA A 81 -22.87 -3.77 11.81
N GLY A 82 -22.76 -3.58 10.49
CA GLY A 82 -22.66 -2.27 9.86
C GLY A 82 -21.26 -1.84 9.42
N VAL A 83 -20.27 -2.74 9.40
CA VAL A 83 -18.92 -2.39 8.92
C VAL A 83 -18.52 -3.24 7.72
N ASN A 84 -18.12 -2.56 6.65
CA ASN A 84 -17.76 -3.14 5.37
C ASN A 84 -16.28 -3.58 5.41
N PHE A 85 -16.02 -4.85 5.75
CA PHE A 85 -14.66 -5.37 5.89
C PHE A 85 -14.09 -5.88 4.59
N LEU A 86 -12.90 -5.41 4.24
CA LEU A 86 -12.13 -5.95 3.15
C LEU A 86 -11.46 -7.25 3.61
N ASP A 87 -11.97 -8.38 3.14
CA ASP A 87 -11.36 -9.69 3.34
C ASP A 87 -10.45 -10.00 2.16
N MET A 88 -9.14 -10.17 2.40
CA MET A 88 -8.15 -10.27 1.33
C MET A 88 -7.61 -11.69 1.19
N ASP A 89 -7.60 -12.18 -0.05
CA ASP A 89 -6.83 -13.36 -0.43
C ASP A 89 -5.35 -12.94 -0.59
N VAL A 90 -4.61 -12.94 0.51
CA VAL A 90 -3.21 -12.48 0.57
C VAL A 90 -2.26 -13.26 -0.34
N ASP A 91 -2.67 -14.45 -0.80
CA ASP A 91 -1.90 -15.23 -1.76
C ASP A 91 -1.91 -14.65 -3.17
N GLU A 92 -2.95 -13.88 -3.50
CA GLU A 92 -3.13 -13.21 -4.78
C GLU A 92 -2.93 -11.69 -4.72
N CYS A 93 -2.65 -11.16 -3.53
CA CYS A 93 -2.36 -9.75 -3.31
C CYS A 93 -0.87 -9.42 -3.50
N LEU A 94 -0.59 -8.35 -4.25
CA LEU A 94 0.77 -7.92 -4.59
C LEU A 94 0.93 -6.40 -4.54
N TRP A 95 2.16 -5.94 -4.31
CA TRP A 95 2.54 -4.54 -4.43
C TRP A 95 3.89 -4.37 -5.12
N THR A 96 4.04 -3.26 -5.84
CA THR A 96 5.32 -2.81 -6.41
C THR A 96 5.45 -1.30 -6.33
N TYR A 97 6.65 -0.78 -6.09
CA TYR A 97 6.88 0.66 -5.96
C TYR A 97 7.93 1.16 -6.94
N ASN A 98 7.63 2.25 -7.64
CA ASN A 98 8.57 2.97 -8.46
C ASN A 98 9.02 4.27 -7.76
N PRO A 99 10.24 4.32 -7.20
CA PRO A 99 10.74 5.50 -6.48
C PRO A 99 11.01 6.70 -7.40
N SER A 100 11.14 6.51 -8.72
CA SER A 100 11.37 7.62 -9.66
C SER A 100 10.09 8.41 -9.95
N THR A 101 8.92 7.78 -9.83
CA THR A 101 7.61 8.38 -10.09
C THR A 101 6.75 8.50 -8.83
N LEU A 102 7.21 7.96 -7.71
CA LEU A 102 6.46 7.84 -6.45
C LEU A 102 5.10 7.14 -6.64
N ILE A 103 5.08 6.13 -7.52
CA ILE A 103 3.89 5.34 -7.79
C ILE A 103 4.00 4.00 -7.07
N LEU A 104 3.01 3.72 -6.23
CA LEU A 104 2.77 2.42 -5.62
C LEU A 104 1.64 1.73 -6.40
N THR A 105 1.94 0.61 -7.02
CA THR A 105 0.95 -0.25 -7.67
C THR A 105 0.51 -1.31 -6.68
N LEU A 106 -0.80 -1.46 -6.49
CA LEU A 106 -1.42 -2.51 -5.69
C LEU A 106 -2.25 -3.42 -6.59
N GLN A 107 -2.11 -4.72 -6.40
CA GLN A 107 -3.06 -5.73 -6.88
C GLN A 107 -3.71 -6.37 -5.66
N ILE A 108 -5.02 -6.29 -5.55
CA ILE A 108 -5.78 -6.84 -4.43
C ILE A 108 -6.84 -7.77 -4.99
N LYS A 109 -6.87 -9.00 -4.47
CA LYS A 109 -8.01 -9.89 -4.56
C LYS A 109 -8.64 -9.98 -3.18
N GLY A 110 -9.94 -9.77 -3.13
CA GLY A 110 -10.67 -9.82 -1.88
C GLY A 110 -12.15 -9.62 -2.11
N GLY A 111 -12.89 -9.50 -1.02
CA GLY A 111 -14.31 -9.24 -1.03
C GLY A 111 -14.69 -8.38 0.16
N TYR A 112 -15.93 -7.94 0.16
CA TYR A 112 -16.57 -7.42 1.35
C TYR A 112 -17.73 -8.30 1.76
N ALA A 113 -18.12 -8.24 3.04
CA ALA A 113 -19.40 -8.81 3.45
C ALA A 113 -20.60 -8.25 2.65
N SER A 114 -20.49 -7.02 2.11
CA SER A 114 -21.54 -6.38 1.30
C SER A 114 -21.29 -6.37 -0.21
N LEU A 115 -20.12 -6.83 -0.66
CA LEU A 115 -19.70 -6.80 -2.06
C LEU A 115 -18.93 -8.08 -2.35
N ASP A 116 -19.45 -8.85 -3.28
CA ASP A 116 -18.89 -10.12 -3.72
C ASP A 116 -17.42 -10.01 -4.16
N ASP A 117 -16.75 -11.16 -4.29
CA ASP A 117 -15.32 -11.25 -4.59
C ASP A 117 -14.94 -10.40 -5.81
N PHE A 118 -13.84 -9.68 -5.71
CA PHE A 118 -13.28 -8.86 -6.79
C PHE A 118 -11.76 -9.03 -6.87
N VAL A 119 -11.22 -8.64 -8.01
CA VAL A 119 -9.78 -8.40 -8.17
C VAL A 119 -9.54 -7.08 -8.89
N PHE A 120 -8.66 -6.25 -8.34
CA PHE A 120 -8.24 -5.03 -9.01
C PHE A 120 -6.72 -4.91 -9.07
N LYS A 121 -6.27 -4.08 -10.01
CA LYS A 121 -4.91 -3.55 -10.01
C LYS A 121 -4.94 -2.05 -10.28
N ARG A 122 -4.33 -1.28 -9.38
CA ARG A 122 -4.38 0.18 -9.36
C ARG A 122 -3.02 0.79 -9.06
N ASP A 123 -2.73 1.89 -9.72
CA ASP A 123 -1.57 2.73 -9.48
C ASP A 123 -1.97 3.90 -8.59
N TYR A 124 -1.18 4.17 -7.56
CA TYR A 124 -1.42 5.23 -6.60
C TYR A 124 -0.22 6.17 -6.52
N LYS A 125 -0.50 7.47 -6.49
CA LYS A 125 0.48 8.49 -6.09
C LYS A 125 0.61 8.49 -4.57
N VAL A 126 1.84 8.38 -4.09
CA VAL A 126 2.14 8.41 -2.66
C VAL A 126 2.30 9.86 -2.20
N GLY A 127 1.47 10.27 -1.24
CA GLY A 127 1.60 11.51 -0.48
C GLY A 127 1.89 11.23 0.99
N MET A 128 2.55 12.16 1.67
CA MET A 128 2.68 12.12 3.13
C MET A 128 1.43 12.74 3.77
N LEU A 129 0.99 12.12 4.86
CA LEU A 129 -0.02 12.66 5.75
C LEU A 129 0.69 13.16 7.01
N ASP A 130 0.54 14.45 7.28
CA ASP A 130 0.99 15.08 8.51
C ASP A 130 -0.26 15.36 9.36
N GLU A 131 -0.44 14.61 10.44
CA GLU A 131 -1.54 14.78 11.39
C GLU A 131 -0.98 15.17 12.76
N ASP A 132 -1.70 16.01 13.50
CA ASP A 132 -1.24 16.54 14.79
C ASP A 132 -0.84 15.44 15.81
N ASP A 133 -1.32 14.20 15.64
CA ASP A 133 -1.07 13.04 16.51
C ASP A 133 -0.30 11.87 15.82
N GLY A 134 0.32 12.08 14.66
CA GLY A 134 1.14 11.06 14.01
C GLY A 134 1.59 11.37 12.59
N TYR A 135 2.20 10.37 11.95
CA TYR A 135 2.57 10.45 10.54
C TYR A 135 1.92 9.31 9.76
N GLY A 136 1.69 9.55 8.49
CA GLY A 136 1.00 8.60 7.63
C GLY A 136 1.29 8.82 6.16
N TYR A 137 0.54 8.08 5.36
CA TYR A 137 0.61 8.13 3.91
C TYR A 137 -0.79 8.13 3.32
N THR A 138 -0.97 8.93 2.29
CA THR A 138 -2.16 8.88 1.44
C THR A 138 -1.75 8.30 0.09
N LEU A 139 -2.44 7.26 -0.33
CA LEU A 139 -2.34 6.70 -1.67
C LEU A 139 -3.51 7.22 -2.49
N THR A 140 -3.28 8.22 -3.33
CA THR A 140 -4.33 8.77 -4.20
C THR A 140 -4.33 8.01 -5.52
N LEU A 141 -5.48 7.48 -5.91
CA LEU A 141 -5.64 6.74 -7.15
C LEU A 141 -5.19 7.60 -8.33
N ASP A 142 -4.18 7.11 -9.06
CA ASP A 142 -3.69 7.71 -10.29
C ASP A 142 -4.33 7.03 -11.50
N LYS A 143 -4.40 5.70 -11.46
CA LYS A 143 -4.95 4.89 -12.55
C LYS A 143 -5.47 3.54 -12.09
N GLU A 144 -6.64 3.15 -12.57
CA GLU A 144 -7.09 1.75 -12.53
C GLU A 144 -6.57 1.02 -13.77
N GLN A 145 -5.76 -0.03 -13.57
CA GLN A 145 -5.29 -0.88 -14.67
C GLN A 145 -6.37 -1.87 -15.07
N TYR A 146 -7.03 -2.47 -14.08
CA TYR A 146 -8.24 -3.27 -14.26
C TYR A 146 -9.01 -3.40 -12.94
N PHE A 147 -10.30 -3.70 -13.07
CA PHE A 147 -11.19 -4.16 -12.00
C PHE A 147 -12.06 -5.27 -12.58
N ASN A 148 -12.08 -6.43 -11.95
CA ASN A 148 -12.95 -7.54 -12.29
C ASN A 148 -13.82 -7.87 -11.08
N ASP A 149 -15.12 -7.76 -11.30
CA ASP A 149 -16.13 -8.33 -10.41
C ASP A 149 -16.20 -9.84 -10.69
N LEU A 150 -16.00 -10.67 -9.65
CA LEU A 150 -16.00 -12.14 -9.77
C LEU A 150 -17.37 -12.74 -9.44
N THR A 151 -18.37 -11.90 -9.20
CA THR A 151 -19.76 -12.36 -9.08
C THR A 151 -20.28 -12.83 -10.43
N ASN A 152 -20.76 -14.08 -10.50
CA ASN A 152 -21.50 -14.61 -11.65
C ASN A 152 -22.98 -14.29 -11.56
#